data_AF-A0A6A5AIE6-F1
#
_entry.id   AF-A0A6A5AIE6-F1
#
_cell.length_a   1.000
_cell.length_b   1.000
_cell.length_c   1.000
_cell.angle_alpha   90.00
_cell.angle_beta   90.00
_cell.angle_gamma   90.00
#
_symmetry.space_group_name_H-M   'P 1'
#
loop_
_entity.id
_entity.type
_entity.pdbx_description
1 polymer ?
#
loop_
_entity_poly.entity_id
_entity_poly.type
_entity_poly.pdbx_seq_one_letter_code
_entity_poly.pdbx_strand_id
1 'polypeptide(L)'
;MARRPRHALHHSAACSLLSETVEGDEAVAMAAVDLVPLLFLPKHHSSAKVHDLLNCFGLRASGVADSCVIVLYRVVASLMKHGHSDLVHQVLIDLETHDHWTVFCALLESGGDDGLSPWGLFCLLKLIRALTEHMTETDQFLPPHLERQRTLVPLLVSLLRPAHIQHLLVWPDVVGGGLQAVKAMVHAIVKIVSMPFMLADVSEELVFRTQELLYESGCVGLLLGILSQHALEMELLVKFLSRLVTSSPHFAVQFVDAHGLALVKSQRLLEPATTPPHLVQDALVLL
;
A
#
# COMPACT_ATOMS: atom_id res chain seq x y z
N MET A 1 17.12 24.97 -18.07
CA MET A 1 18.00 23.78 -17.97
C MET A 1 18.93 23.91 -16.76
N ALA A 2 19.12 22.82 -15.99
CA ALA A 2 20.22 22.56 -15.04
C ALA A 2 20.33 23.31 -13.67
N ARG A 3 19.25 23.46 -12.88
CA ARG A 3 19.33 23.85 -11.44
C ARG A 3 18.55 22.99 -10.43
N ARG A 4 17.94 21.87 -10.84
CA ARG A 4 17.01 21.08 -9.99
C ARG A 4 17.61 20.13 -8.92
N PRO A 5 18.80 19.51 -9.05
CA PRO A 5 19.17 18.42 -8.15
C PRO A 5 19.51 18.88 -6.71
N ARG A 6 20.02 20.11 -6.53
CA ARG A 6 20.32 20.64 -5.18
C ARG A 6 19.07 20.94 -4.37
N HIS A 7 18.01 21.45 -5.00
CA HIS A 7 16.75 21.74 -4.31
C HIS A 7 16.06 20.48 -3.77
N ALA A 8 16.08 19.37 -4.53
CA ALA A 8 15.50 18.11 -4.09
C ALA A 8 16.20 17.54 -2.85
N LEU A 9 17.52 17.68 -2.75
CA LEU A 9 18.30 17.18 -1.60
C LEU A 9 18.09 18.02 -0.34
N HIS A 10 18.07 19.35 -0.47
CA HIS A 10 17.74 20.22 0.66
C HIS A 10 16.32 20.01 1.16
N HIS A 11 15.37 19.76 0.25
CA HIS A 11 13.99 19.45 0.58
C HIS A 11 13.87 18.07 1.24
N SER A 12 14.53 17.04 0.72
CA SER A 12 14.58 15.71 1.36
C SER A 12 15.20 15.76 2.76
N ALA A 13 16.29 16.52 2.96
CA ALA A 13 16.89 16.70 4.28
C ALA A 13 15.96 17.42 5.27
N ALA A 14 15.27 18.48 4.81
CA ALA A 14 14.27 19.17 5.61
C ALA A 14 13.12 18.23 5.99
N CYS A 15 12.64 17.41 5.04
CA CYS A 15 11.61 16.40 5.31
C CYS A 15 12.12 15.34 6.31
N SER A 16 13.35 14.85 6.20
CA SER A 16 13.88 13.88 7.16
C SER A 16 13.93 14.46 8.59
N LEU A 17 14.36 15.71 8.75
CA LEU A 17 14.35 16.39 10.05
C LEU A 17 12.92 16.58 10.59
N LEU A 18 11.99 17.04 9.74
CA LEU A 18 10.57 17.15 10.12
C LEU A 18 10.00 15.80 10.55
N SER A 19 10.35 14.73 9.84
CA SER A 19 9.90 13.37 10.10
C SER A 19 10.23 12.95 11.53
N GLU A 20 11.47 13.15 11.96
CA GLU A 20 11.94 12.80 13.31
C GLU A 20 11.19 13.62 14.38
N THR A 21 10.91 14.90 14.11
CA THR A 21 10.21 15.77 15.08
C THR A 21 8.73 15.45 15.23
N VAL A 22 8.02 15.07 14.15
CA VAL A 22 6.59 14.74 14.17
C VAL A 22 6.30 13.47 14.99
N GLU A 23 7.24 12.53 15.05
CA GLU A 23 7.07 11.28 15.81
C GLU A 23 7.05 11.52 17.33
N GLY A 24 7.62 12.64 17.80
CA GLY A 24 7.76 12.96 19.23
C GLY A 24 6.76 13.97 19.79
N ASP A 25 6.05 14.73 18.95
CA ASP A 25 5.23 15.87 19.40
C ASP A 25 3.97 16.08 18.54
N GLU A 26 2.81 16.02 19.20
CA GLU A 26 1.48 16.25 18.60
C GLU A 26 1.36 17.66 18.02
N ALA A 27 1.88 18.69 18.70
CA ALA A 27 1.79 20.07 18.26
C ALA A 27 2.58 20.29 16.95
N VAL A 28 3.70 19.59 16.80
CA VAL A 28 4.50 19.59 15.57
C VAL A 28 3.75 18.90 14.43
N ALA A 29 3.03 17.81 14.72
CA ALA A 29 2.21 17.14 13.72
C ALA A 29 1.07 18.03 13.20
N MET A 30 0.40 18.77 14.10
CA MET A 30 -0.63 19.75 13.74
C MET A 30 -0.05 20.88 12.89
N ALA A 31 1.08 21.47 13.29
CA ALA A 31 1.73 22.53 12.52
C ALA A 31 2.26 22.06 11.16
N ALA A 32 2.64 20.78 11.04
CA ALA A 32 3.14 20.21 9.80
C ALA A 32 2.04 20.02 8.73
N VAL A 33 0.75 20.14 9.07
CA VAL A 33 -0.36 20.14 8.10
C VAL A 33 -0.16 21.26 7.08
N ASP A 34 0.21 22.46 7.53
CA ASP A 34 0.44 23.63 6.66
C ASP A 34 1.64 23.43 5.69
N LEU A 35 2.49 22.43 5.94
CA LEU A 35 3.62 22.09 5.10
C LEU A 35 3.29 21.03 4.04
N VAL A 36 2.12 20.36 4.11
CA VAL A 36 1.69 19.36 3.14
C VAL A 36 1.68 19.92 1.70
N PRO A 37 1.10 21.10 1.44
CA PRO A 37 1.19 21.75 0.12
C PRO A 37 2.61 21.97 -0.42
N LEU A 38 3.60 22.05 0.47
CA LEU A 38 4.99 22.35 0.15
C LEU A 38 5.84 21.08 -0.04
N LEU A 39 5.25 19.89 0.14
CA LEU A 39 5.94 18.62 -0.09
C LEU A 39 6.17 18.42 -1.59
N PHE A 40 7.43 18.50 -2.01
CA PHE A 40 7.82 18.24 -3.38
C PHE A 40 7.96 16.74 -3.63
N LEU A 41 6.97 16.15 -4.29
CA LEU A 41 7.06 14.79 -4.82
C LEU A 41 7.42 14.85 -6.32
N PRO A 42 8.63 14.41 -6.73
CA PRO A 42 9.03 14.48 -8.14
C PRO A 42 8.14 13.58 -9.02
N LYS A 43 7.55 14.16 -10.07
CA LYS A 43 6.69 13.45 -11.03
C LYS A 43 7.44 12.53 -12.01
N HIS A 44 8.72 12.78 -12.30
CA HIS A 44 9.53 11.96 -13.23
C HIS A 44 11.03 11.97 -12.90
N HIS A 45 11.68 10.88 -13.34
CA HIS A 45 13.04 10.40 -13.12
C HIS A 45 14.13 11.42 -12.75
N SER A 46 14.98 10.96 -11.84
CA SER A 46 16.17 11.65 -11.39
C SER A 46 17.31 11.52 -12.41
N SER A 47 18.10 12.60 -12.57
CA SER A 47 19.32 12.59 -13.39
C SER A 47 20.32 11.55 -12.87
N ALA A 48 21.20 11.01 -13.73
CA ALA A 48 22.30 10.10 -13.35
C ALA A 48 23.10 10.56 -12.10
N LYS A 49 23.21 11.87 -11.85
CA LYS A 49 23.85 12.44 -10.64
C LYS A 49 23.12 12.17 -9.33
N VAL A 50 21.80 11.97 -9.36
CA VAL A 50 20.99 11.67 -8.18
C VAL A 50 21.08 10.17 -7.86
N HIS A 51 21.17 9.30 -8.86
CA HIS A 51 21.48 7.87 -8.64
C HIS A 51 22.77 7.64 -7.87
N ASP A 52 23.87 8.32 -8.25
CA ASP A 52 25.16 8.19 -7.56
C ASP A 52 25.09 8.65 -6.09
N LEU A 53 24.15 9.53 -5.74
CA LEU A 53 23.95 10.04 -4.39
C LEU A 53 23.03 9.18 -3.52
N LEU A 54 22.15 8.38 -4.14
CA LEU A 54 21.23 7.46 -3.45
C LEU A 54 21.85 6.09 -3.18
N ASN A 55 23.00 5.82 -3.81
CA ASN A 55 23.75 4.58 -3.69
C ASN A 55 24.87 4.72 -2.65
N CYS A 56 24.82 3.90 -1.60
CA CYS A 56 25.91 3.72 -0.65
C CYS A 56 26.55 2.35 -0.89
N PHE A 57 27.85 2.32 -1.23
CA PHE A 57 28.57 1.07 -1.52
C PHE A 57 27.91 0.18 -2.60
N GLY A 58 27.27 0.79 -3.59
CA GLY A 58 26.55 0.08 -4.66
C GLY A 58 25.17 -0.45 -4.26
N LEU A 59 24.68 -0.12 -3.06
CA LEU A 59 23.35 -0.44 -2.57
C LEU A 59 22.51 0.84 -2.46
N ARG A 60 21.32 0.82 -3.07
CA ARG A 60 20.38 1.93 -2.97
C ARG A 60 19.58 1.82 -1.67
N ALA A 61 19.84 2.72 -0.73
CA ALA A 61 19.18 2.72 0.58
C ALA A 61 17.96 3.65 0.63
N SER A 62 17.84 4.61 -0.29
CA SER A 62 16.77 5.61 -0.30
C SER A 62 16.26 5.94 -1.70
N GLY A 63 15.01 6.37 -1.76
CA GLY A 63 14.37 7.01 -2.91
C GLY A 63 14.27 8.53 -2.74
N VAL A 64 14.14 9.24 -3.86
CA VAL A 64 14.04 10.71 -3.86
C VAL A 64 12.79 11.20 -3.12
N ALA A 65 11.71 10.42 -3.13
CA ALA A 65 10.44 10.76 -2.50
C ALA A 65 10.28 10.19 -1.08
N ASP A 66 11.22 9.37 -0.59
CA ASP A 66 11.09 8.68 0.69
C ASP A 66 10.79 9.64 1.85
N SER A 67 11.62 10.68 2.02
CA SER A 67 11.45 11.62 3.14
C SER A 67 10.09 12.31 3.11
N CYS A 68 9.58 12.68 1.94
CA CYS A 68 8.28 13.34 1.79
C CYS A 68 7.13 12.40 2.18
N VAL A 69 7.17 11.17 1.67
CA VAL A 69 6.17 10.14 1.98
C VAL A 69 6.20 9.78 3.46
N ILE A 70 7.39 9.65 4.06
CA ILE A 70 7.53 9.30 5.48
C ILE A 70 6.99 10.43 6.37
N VAL A 71 7.30 11.70 6.07
CA VAL A 71 6.72 12.85 6.80
C VAL A 71 5.20 12.82 6.72
N LEU A 72 4.65 12.72 5.50
CA LEU A 72 3.22 12.75 5.30
C LEU A 72 2.53 11.59 6.02
N TYR A 73 3.09 10.38 5.94
CA TYR A 73 2.64 9.22 6.72
C TYR A 73 2.65 9.51 8.22
N ARG A 74 3.73 10.07 8.77
CA ARG A 74 3.84 10.35 10.21
C ARG A 74 2.86 11.43 10.66
N VAL A 75 2.68 12.48 9.87
CA VAL A 75 1.68 13.54 10.13
C VAL A 75 0.29 12.90 10.22
N VAL A 76 -0.14 12.19 9.17
CA VAL A 76 -1.46 11.55 9.14
C VAL A 76 -1.63 10.54 10.28
N ALA A 77 -0.62 9.67 10.51
CA ALA A 77 -0.67 8.68 11.57
C ALA A 77 -0.76 9.31 12.97
N SER A 78 -0.06 10.42 13.21
CA SER A 78 -0.13 11.17 14.46
C SER A 78 -1.51 11.80 14.64
N LEU A 79 -2.02 12.50 13.62
CA LEU A 79 -3.34 13.11 13.66
C LEU A 79 -4.46 12.08 13.93
N MET A 80 -4.42 10.93 13.26
CA MET A 80 -5.38 9.85 13.49
C MET A 80 -5.27 9.26 14.90
N LYS A 81 -4.04 9.05 15.41
CA LYS A 81 -3.80 8.54 16.75
C LYS A 81 -4.37 9.46 17.84
N HIS A 82 -4.32 10.77 17.62
CA HIS A 82 -4.79 11.79 18.55
C HIS A 82 -6.23 12.27 18.27
N GLY A 83 -6.92 11.69 17.28
CA GLY A 83 -8.34 11.97 17.00
C GLY A 83 -8.61 13.29 16.28
N HIS A 84 -7.61 13.87 15.59
CA HIS A 84 -7.73 15.14 14.86
C HIS A 84 -8.32 14.95 13.45
N SER A 85 -9.54 14.41 13.36
CA SER A 85 -10.20 14.12 12.09
C SER A 85 -10.32 15.34 11.17
N ASP A 86 -10.57 16.53 11.72
CA ASP A 86 -10.67 17.77 10.94
C ASP A 86 -9.35 18.12 10.22
N LEU A 87 -8.21 17.83 10.86
CA LEU A 87 -6.90 18.07 10.26
C LEU A 87 -6.54 16.99 9.22
N VAL A 88 -6.95 15.73 9.43
CA VAL A 88 -6.81 14.70 8.39
C VAL A 88 -7.67 15.05 7.17
N HIS A 89 -8.87 15.60 7.40
CA HIS A 89 -9.74 16.13 6.35
C HIS A 89 -9.06 17.25 5.56
N GLN A 90 -8.41 18.21 6.25
CA GLN A 90 -7.62 19.25 5.61
C GLN A 90 -6.47 18.67 4.76
N VAL A 91 -5.73 17.69 5.29
CA VAL A 91 -4.68 17.00 4.53
C VAL A 91 -5.24 16.37 3.26
N LEU A 92 -6.40 15.71 3.30
CA LEU A 92 -7.04 15.15 2.10
C LEU A 92 -7.36 16.21 1.05
N ILE A 93 -7.88 17.37 1.47
CA ILE A 93 -8.16 18.50 0.58
C ILE A 93 -6.85 19.03 -0.05
N ASP A 94 -5.79 19.16 0.74
CA ASP A 94 -4.50 19.63 0.26
C ASP A 94 -3.87 18.66 -0.73
N LEU A 95 -4.00 17.35 -0.49
CA LEU A 95 -3.53 16.31 -1.42
C LEU A 95 -4.22 16.39 -2.78
N GLU A 96 -5.52 16.69 -2.80
CA GLU A 96 -6.27 16.89 -4.05
C GLU A 96 -5.89 18.21 -4.73
N THR A 97 -5.87 19.31 -3.97
CA THR A 97 -5.59 20.65 -4.50
C THR A 97 -4.21 20.74 -5.16
N HIS A 98 -3.23 19.97 -4.67
CA HIS A 98 -1.85 19.96 -5.14
C HIS A 98 -1.50 18.74 -6.02
N ASP A 99 -2.50 17.97 -6.44
CA ASP A 99 -2.33 16.82 -7.36
C ASP A 99 -1.34 15.75 -6.83
N HIS A 100 -1.30 15.54 -5.51
CA HIS A 100 -0.42 14.56 -4.89
C HIS A 100 -0.85 13.11 -5.18
N TRP A 101 -2.15 12.86 -5.39
CA TRP A 101 -2.69 11.54 -5.73
C TRP A 101 -2.14 11.00 -7.05
N THR A 102 -2.03 11.84 -8.08
CA THR A 102 -1.41 11.46 -9.36
C THR A 102 0.06 11.08 -9.15
N VAL A 103 0.77 11.76 -8.25
CA VAL A 103 2.15 11.41 -7.93
C VAL A 103 2.23 10.07 -7.20
N PHE A 104 1.33 9.80 -6.25
CA PHE A 104 1.26 8.48 -5.61
C PHE A 104 1.00 7.37 -6.62
N CYS A 105 0.08 7.58 -7.56
CA CYS A 105 -0.20 6.62 -8.63
C CYS A 105 1.03 6.37 -9.50
N ALA A 106 1.76 7.42 -9.92
CA ALA A 106 2.99 7.27 -10.70
C ALA A 106 4.10 6.52 -9.94
N LEU A 107 4.23 6.75 -8.62
CA LEU A 107 5.18 6.04 -7.76
C LEU A 107 4.81 4.56 -7.62
N LEU A 108 3.52 4.22 -7.58
CA LEU A 108 3.05 2.82 -7.53
C LEU A 108 3.16 2.12 -8.89
N GLU A 109 2.84 2.80 -9.99
CA GLU A 109 2.91 2.26 -11.36
C GLU A 109 4.32 1.82 -11.72
N SER A 110 5.29 2.63 -11.35
CA SER A 110 6.71 2.35 -11.53
C SER A 110 7.26 1.34 -10.51
N GLY A 111 6.47 0.88 -9.54
CA GLY A 111 6.94 0.06 -8.43
C GLY A 111 8.05 0.74 -7.60
N GLY A 112 8.12 2.08 -7.66
CA GLY A 112 9.16 2.88 -7.02
C GLY A 112 10.40 3.20 -7.86
N ASP A 113 10.43 2.89 -9.17
CA ASP A 113 11.56 3.13 -10.10
C ASP A 113 12.28 4.48 -9.84
N ASP A 114 13.43 4.40 -9.15
CA ASP A 114 14.21 5.55 -8.64
C ASP A 114 13.52 6.56 -7.71
N GLY A 115 12.19 6.53 -7.62
CA GLY A 115 11.38 7.41 -6.79
C GLY A 115 11.31 6.98 -5.33
N LEU A 116 11.14 5.69 -5.04
CA LEU A 116 10.99 5.15 -3.68
C LEU A 116 11.97 4.00 -3.42
N SER A 117 12.47 3.91 -2.19
CA SER A 117 13.02 2.66 -1.67
C SER A 117 11.89 1.70 -1.29
N PRO A 118 12.17 0.40 -1.05
CA PRO A 118 11.19 -0.51 -0.47
C PRO A 118 10.55 0.00 0.83
N TRP A 119 11.33 0.67 1.67
CA TRP A 119 10.83 1.32 2.87
C TRP A 119 9.90 2.49 2.55
N GLY A 120 10.27 3.34 1.59
CA GLY A 120 9.43 4.43 1.10
C GLY A 120 8.10 3.92 0.53
N LEU A 121 8.13 2.83 -0.24
CA LEU A 121 6.92 2.16 -0.74
C LEU A 121 6.04 1.66 0.41
N PHE A 122 6.63 1.03 1.43
CA PHE A 122 5.87 0.59 2.59
C PHE A 122 5.22 1.75 3.35
N CYS A 123 5.95 2.87 3.53
CA CYS A 123 5.37 4.08 4.11
C CYS A 123 4.25 4.67 3.24
N LEU A 124 4.38 4.64 1.91
CA LEU A 124 3.32 5.08 1.00
C LEU A 124 2.07 4.21 1.16
N LEU A 125 2.22 2.88 1.19
CA LEU A 125 1.12 1.95 1.40
C LEU A 125 0.42 2.17 2.76
N LYS A 126 1.20 2.43 3.81
CA LYS A 126 0.64 2.76 5.13
C LYS A 126 -0.12 4.08 5.14
N LEU A 127 0.40 5.11 4.46
CA LEU A 127 -0.27 6.38 4.28
C LEU A 127 -1.59 6.19 3.51
N ILE A 128 -1.56 5.51 2.36
CA ILE A 128 -2.74 5.23 1.55
C ILE A 128 -3.79 4.51 2.40
N ARG A 129 -3.39 3.46 3.14
CA ARG A 129 -4.29 2.75 4.04
C ARG A 129 -4.94 3.70 5.05
N ALA A 130 -4.16 4.52 5.75
CA ALA A 130 -4.65 5.44 6.76
C ALA A 130 -5.66 6.45 6.19
N LEU A 131 -5.36 7.00 5.00
CA LEU A 131 -6.26 7.91 4.30
C LEU A 131 -7.54 7.19 3.82
N THR A 132 -7.42 6.00 3.25
CA THR A 132 -8.57 5.18 2.83
C THR A 132 -9.47 4.86 4.03
N GLU A 133 -8.89 4.49 5.16
CA GLU A 133 -9.62 4.18 6.41
C GLU A 133 -10.47 5.38 6.83
N HIS A 134 -9.86 6.55 6.94
CA HIS A 134 -10.56 7.78 7.29
C HIS A 134 -11.65 8.16 6.27
N MET A 135 -11.39 7.99 4.98
CA MET A 135 -12.38 8.28 3.94
C MET A 135 -13.56 7.32 3.95
N THR A 136 -13.36 6.07 4.34
CA THR A 136 -14.44 5.09 4.46
C THR A 136 -15.29 5.27 5.71
N GLU A 137 -14.83 6.03 6.71
CA GLU A 137 -15.63 6.39 7.89
C GLU A 137 -16.69 7.45 7.60
N THR A 138 -16.54 8.22 6.52
CA THR A 138 -17.43 9.34 6.18
C THR A 138 -17.85 9.33 4.71
N ASP A 139 -19.15 9.39 4.44
CA ASP A 139 -19.66 9.43 3.06
C ASP A 139 -19.29 10.70 2.27
N GLN A 140 -18.79 11.73 2.95
CA GLN A 140 -18.39 13.00 2.34
C GLN A 140 -17.35 12.82 1.22
N PHE A 141 -16.50 11.79 1.32
CA PHE A 141 -15.46 11.51 0.35
C PHE A 141 -15.82 10.41 -0.65
N LEU A 142 -17.05 9.91 -0.65
CA LEU A 142 -17.42 8.76 -1.47
C LEU A 142 -17.17 9.01 -2.98
N PRO A 143 -17.61 10.12 -3.62
CA PRO A 143 -17.34 10.35 -5.04
C PRO A 143 -15.85 10.42 -5.40
N PRO A 144 -14.99 11.23 -4.73
CA PRO A 144 -13.57 11.24 -5.05
C PRO A 144 -12.88 9.92 -4.67
N HIS A 145 -13.36 9.20 -3.66
CA HIS A 145 -12.84 7.87 -3.32
C HIS A 145 -13.07 6.85 -4.42
N LEU A 146 -14.30 6.79 -4.95
CA LEU A 146 -14.66 5.92 -6.08
C LEU A 146 -13.78 6.18 -7.30
N GLU A 147 -13.55 7.46 -7.63
CA GLU A 147 -12.69 7.83 -8.76
C GLU A 147 -11.24 7.41 -8.52
N ARG A 148 -10.71 7.61 -7.31
CA ARG A 148 -9.35 7.20 -6.95
C ARG A 148 -9.16 5.68 -6.98
N GLN A 149 -10.16 4.91 -6.55
CA GLN A 149 -10.04 3.45 -6.55
C GLN A 149 -9.87 2.87 -7.96
N ARG A 150 -10.47 3.49 -8.99
CA ARG A 150 -10.34 3.06 -10.39
C ARG A 150 -8.89 2.94 -10.84
N THR A 151 -8.02 3.83 -10.37
CA THR A 151 -6.58 3.79 -10.66
C THR A 151 -5.79 3.08 -9.57
N LEU A 152 -6.10 3.35 -8.31
CA LEU A 152 -5.33 2.83 -7.17
C LEU A 152 -5.41 1.31 -7.04
N VAL A 153 -6.60 0.70 -7.15
CA VAL A 153 -6.77 -0.75 -6.93
C VAL A 153 -5.97 -1.57 -7.95
N PRO A 154 -6.06 -1.30 -9.28
CA PRO A 154 -5.23 -1.99 -10.25
C PRO A 154 -3.74 -1.83 -9.97
N LEU A 155 -3.27 -0.63 -9.60
CA LEU A 155 -1.87 -0.37 -9.28
C LEU A 155 -1.39 -1.16 -8.06
N LEU A 156 -2.19 -1.23 -6.99
CA LEU A 156 -1.89 -2.02 -5.79
C LEU A 156 -1.81 -3.52 -6.13
N VAL A 157 -2.77 -4.05 -6.90
CA VAL A 157 -2.74 -5.44 -7.36
C VAL A 157 -1.54 -5.71 -8.26
N SER A 158 -1.12 -4.73 -9.05
CA SER A 158 0.03 -4.83 -9.95
C SER A 158 1.37 -5.07 -9.21
N LEU A 159 1.48 -4.60 -7.96
CA LEU A 159 2.64 -4.85 -7.08
C LEU A 159 2.72 -6.31 -6.60
N LEU A 160 1.61 -7.05 -6.68
CA LEU A 160 1.57 -8.48 -6.35
C LEU A 160 2.10 -9.37 -7.48
N ARG A 161 2.48 -8.80 -8.63
CA ARG A 161 3.01 -9.57 -9.75
C ARG A 161 4.34 -10.24 -9.37
N PRO A 162 4.59 -11.48 -9.84
CA PRO A 162 5.80 -12.24 -9.50
C PRO A 162 7.10 -11.48 -9.75
N ALA A 163 7.18 -10.69 -10.82
CA ALA A 163 8.37 -9.89 -11.13
C ALA A 163 8.73 -8.89 -10.02
N HIS A 164 7.73 -8.19 -9.47
CA HIS A 164 7.96 -7.22 -8.40
C HIS A 164 8.29 -7.92 -7.07
N ILE A 165 7.59 -9.02 -6.77
CA ILE A 165 7.88 -9.85 -5.59
C ILE A 165 9.32 -10.36 -5.62
N GLN A 166 9.77 -10.91 -6.76
CA GLN A 166 11.16 -11.38 -6.92
C GLN A 166 12.17 -10.25 -6.76
N HIS A 167 11.87 -9.05 -7.29
CA HIS A 167 12.73 -7.89 -7.11
C HIS A 167 12.89 -7.50 -5.64
N LEU A 168 11.79 -7.52 -4.87
CA LEU A 168 11.81 -7.21 -3.46
C LEU A 168 12.53 -8.29 -2.64
N LEU A 169 12.41 -9.57 -3.01
CA LEU A 169 13.09 -10.69 -2.34
C LEU A 169 14.61 -10.63 -2.45
N VAL A 170 15.14 -10.25 -3.61
CA VAL A 170 16.61 -10.14 -3.80
C VAL A 170 17.17 -8.84 -3.22
N TRP A 171 16.29 -7.89 -2.88
CA TRP A 171 16.70 -6.64 -2.26
C TRP A 171 17.17 -6.88 -0.82
N PRO A 172 18.24 -6.21 -0.34
CA PRO A 172 18.78 -6.51 0.99
C PRO A 172 17.82 -6.12 2.13
N ASP A 173 17.68 -7.02 3.11
CA ASP A 173 16.86 -6.82 4.31
C ASP A 173 17.19 -5.51 5.05
N VAL A 174 18.49 -5.17 5.13
CA VAL A 174 18.99 -3.98 5.85
C VAL A 174 18.50 -2.64 5.27
N VAL A 175 18.03 -2.62 4.03
CA VAL A 175 17.45 -1.44 3.35
C VAL A 175 15.96 -1.64 3.03
N GLY A 176 15.30 -2.54 3.77
CA GLY A 176 13.85 -2.76 3.67
C GLY A 176 13.44 -3.76 2.59
N GLY A 177 14.36 -4.61 2.12
CA GLY A 177 14.08 -5.70 1.20
C GLY A 177 13.78 -7.05 1.87
N GLY A 178 13.79 -8.12 1.07
CA GLY A 178 13.70 -9.49 1.53
C GLY A 178 12.30 -10.02 1.82
N LEU A 179 12.24 -11.21 2.43
CA LEU A 179 10.98 -11.91 2.68
C LEU A 179 10.04 -11.13 3.62
N GLN A 180 10.59 -10.40 4.60
CA GLN A 180 9.79 -9.60 5.51
C GLN A 180 9.15 -8.40 4.81
N ALA A 181 9.86 -7.79 3.86
CA ALA A 181 9.31 -6.71 3.05
C ALA A 181 8.17 -7.21 2.16
N VAL A 182 8.31 -8.39 1.53
CA VAL A 182 7.23 -9.03 0.79
C VAL A 182 6.02 -9.28 1.68
N LYS A 183 6.21 -9.85 2.87
CA LYS A 183 5.15 -10.04 3.87
C LYS A 183 4.42 -8.74 4.18
N ALA A 184 5.18 -7.70 4.53
CA ALA A 184 4.64 -6.41 4.92
C ALA A 184 3.88 -5.72 3.77
N MET A 185 4.41 -5.78 2.55
CA MET A 185 3.78 -5.21 1.36
C MET A 185 2.47 -5.93 1.02
N VAL A 186 2.49 -7.26 0.95
CA VAL A 186 1.30 -8.07 0.66
C VAL A 186 0.22 -7.81 1.72
N HIS A 187 0.59 -7.80 3.00
CA HIS A 187 -0.32 -7.48 4.10
C HIS A 187 -0.91 -6.07 3.94
N ALA A 188 -0.10 -5.06 3.64
CA ALA A 188 -0.56 -3.69 3.46
C ALA A 188 -1.54 -3.56 2.29
N ILE A 189 -1.22 -4.16 1.13
CA ILE A 189 -2.09 -4.17 -0.05
C ILE A 189 -3.44 -4.83 0.30
N VAL A 190 -3.42 -6.02 0.89
CA VAL A 190 -4.63 -6.75 1.26
C VAL A 190 -5.48 -5.95 2.24
N LYS A 191 -4.88 -5.28 3.22
CA LYS A 191 -5.63 -4.40 4.14
C LYS A 191 -6.31 -3.23 3.44
N ILE A 192 -5.67 -2.62 2.46
CA ILE A 192 -6.28 -1.52 1.69
C ILE A 192 -7.45 -2.05 0.86
N VAL A 193 -7.21 -3.09 0.04
CA VAL A 193 -8.24 -3.57 -0.89
C VAL A 193 -9.38 -4.35 -0.21
N SER A 194 -9.14 -4.88 0.99
CA SER A 194 -10.18 -5.57 1.77
C SER A 194 -11.10 -4.62 2.54
N MET A 195 -10.71 -3.35 2.69
CA MET A 195 -11.39 -2.40 3.56
C MET A 195 -12.88 -2.20 3.23
N PRO A 196 -13.30 -2.06 1.95
CA PRO A 196 -14.72 -1.94 1.61
C PRO A 196 -15.56 -3.16 2.03
N PHE A 197 -14.94 -4.33 2.19
CA PHE A 197 -15.60 -5.58 2.58
C PHE A 197 -15.62 -5.83 4.09
N MET A 198 -14.89 -5.01 4.86
CA MET A 198 -14.66 -5.21 6.30
C MET A 198 -15.52 -4.32 7.18
N LEU A 199 -15.91 -3.16 6.66
CA LEU A 199 -16.62 -2.12 7.39
C LEU A 199 -18.12 -2.27 7.16
N ALA A 200 -18.92 -2.13 8.22
CA ALA A 200 -20.36 -2.43 8.20
C ALA A 200 -21.18 -1.38 7.42
N ASP A 201 -20.74 -0.12 7.44
CA ASP A 201 -21.51 1.04 6.93
C ASP A 201 -20.91 1.60 5.63
N VAL A 202 -20.34 0.74 4.77
CA VAL A 202 -19.76 1.16 3.49
C VAL A 202 -20.80 1.12 2.37
N SER A 203 -20.77 2.13 1.50
CA SER A 203 -21.60 2.18 0.29
C SER A 203 -21.48 0.92 -0.57
N GLU A 204 -22.62 0.33 -0.93
CA GLU A 204 -22.70 -0.83 -1.83
C GLU A 204 -22.02 -0.56 -3.19
N GLU A 205 -22.08 0.69 -3.68
CA GLU A 205 -21.41 1.08 -4.92
C GLU A 205 -19.89 0.92 -4.79
N LEU A 206 -19.31 1.33 -3.66
CA LEU A 206 -17.87 1.19 -3.41
C LEU A 206 -17.46 -0.29 -3.38
N VAL A 207 -18.26 -1.12 -2.71
CA VAL A 207 -18.02 -2.57 -2.66
C VAL A 207 -18.06 -3.16 -4.06
N PHE A 208 -19.12 -2.89 -4.83
CA PHE A 208 -19.29 -3.41 -6.18
C PHE A 208 -18.15 -2.98 -7.12
N ARG A 209 -17.79 -1.68 -7.12
CA ARG A 209 -16.69 -1.17 -7.94
C ARG A 209 -15.34 -1.76 -7.55
N THR A 210 -15.10 -1.95 -6.25
CA THR A 210 -13.88 -2.63 -5.78
C THR A 210 -13.82 -4.07 -6.29
N GLN A 211 -14.94 -4.80 -6.27
CA GLN A 211 -15.01 -6.17 -6.79
C GLN A 211 -14.70 -6.23 -8.29
N GLU A 212 -15.29 -5.35 -9.10
CA GLU A 212 -15.00 -5.29 -10.55
C GLU A 212 -13.49 -5.10 -10.79
N LEU A 213 -12.89 -4.10 -10.13
CA LEU A 213 -11.47 -3.79 -10.29
C LEU A 213 -10.55 -4.93 -9.83
N LEU A 214 -10.87 -5.59 -8.72
CA LEU A 214 -10.11 -6.74 -8.21
C LEU A 214 -10.21 -7.95 -9.14
N TYR A 215 -11.39 -8.18 -9.73
CA TYR A 215 -11.61 -9.25 -10.69
C TYR A 215 -10.83 -9.01 -11.98
N GLU A 216 -10.96 -7.81 -12.57
CA GLU A 216 -10.25 -7.41 -13.79
C GLU A 216 -8.73 -7.46 -13.63
N SER A 217 -8.23 -7.13 -12.44
CA SER A 217 -6.80 -7.16 -12.12
C SER A 217 -6.27 -8.58 -11.85
N GLY A 218 -7.11 -9.61 -11.86
CA GLY A 218 -6.70 -11.00 -11.59
C GLY A 218 -6.17 -11.22 -10.18
N CYS A 219 -6.70 -10.48 -9.19
CA CYS A 219 -6.18 -10.45 -7.82
C CYS A 219 -6.09 -11.86 -7.18
N VAL A 220 -7.12 -12.69 -7.34
CA VAL A 220 -7.18 -14.04 -6.75
C VAL A 220 -6.00 -14.91 -7.21
N GLY A 221 -5.70 -14.92 -8.52
CA GLY A 221 -4.60 -15.71 -9.06
C GLY A 221 -3.23 -15.23 -8.54
N LEU A 222 -3.04 -13.92 -8.41
CA LEU A 222 -1.80 -13.35 -7.87
C LEU A 222 -1.61 -13.71 -6.40
N LEU A 223 -2.66 -13.61 -5.57
CA LEU A 223 -2.60 -13.97 -4.15
C LEU A 223 -2.33 -15.47 -3.96
N LEU A 224 -2.94 -16.35 -4.78
CA LEU A 224 -2.66 -17.78 -4.76
C LEU A 224 -1.22 -18.09 -5.17
N GLY A 225 -0.70 -17.43 -6.21
CA GLY A 225 0.69 -17.55 -6.62
C GLY A 225 1.66 -17.18 -5.49
N ILE A 226 1.38 -16.08 -4.80
CA ILE A 226 2.15 -15.61 -3.65
C ILE A 226 2.11 -16.61 -2.48
N LEU A 227 0.92 -17.12 -2.13
CA LEU A 227 0.73 -18.14 -1.08
C LEU A 227 1.47 -19.45 -1.40
N SER A 228 1.60 -19.82 -2.68
CA SER A 228 2.28 -21.04 -3.08
C SER A 228 3.80 -20.98 -2.93
N GLN A 229 4.39 -19.78 -3.01
CA GLN A 229 5.84 -19.58 -3.08
C GLN A 229 6.47 -19.14 -1.76
N HIS A 230 5.67 -18.60 -0.83
CA HIS A 230 6.19 -17.89 0.32
C HIS A 230 5.51 -18.36 1.61
N ALA A 231 6.31 -18.58 2.66
CA ALA A 231 5.85 -18.87 4.02
C ALA A 231 5.26 -17.60 4.67
N LEU A 232 4.20 -17.08 4.06
CA LEU A 232 3.48 -15.89 4.51
C LEU A 232 2.49 -16.28 5.61
N GLU A 233 2.09 -15.28 6.39
CA GLU A 233 0.96 -15.44 7.30
C GLU A 233 -0.29 -15.73 6.48
N MET A 234 -0.71 -16.99 6.51
CA MET A 234 -1.82 -17.49 5.70
C MET A 234 -3.16 -16.87 6.11
N GLU A 235 -3.30 -16.46 7.37
CA GLU A 235 -4.59 -16.08 7.94
C GLU A 235 -5.25 -14.92 7.21
N LEU A 236 -4.57 -13.77 7.07
CA LEU A 236 -5.14 -12.59 6.43
C LEU A 236 -5.50 -12.87 4.96
N LEU A 237 -4.63 -13.59 4.26
CA LEU A 237 -4.78 -13.89 2.84
C LEU A 237 -5.91 -14.88 2.59
N VAL A 238 -5.98 -15.96 3.36
CA VAL A 238 -7.05 -16.97 3.26
C VAL A 238 -8.39 -16.37 3.65
N LYS A 239 -8.44 -15.55 4.70
CA LYS A 239 -9.64 -14.81 5.10
C LYS A 239 -10.11 -13.81 4.04
N PHE A 240 -9.17 -13.16 3.35
CA PHE A 240 -9.53 -12.25 2.26
C PHE A 240 -10.03 -13.02 1.04
N LEU A 241 -9.36 -14.12 0.68
CA LEU A 241 -9.77 -15.00 -0.41
C LEU A 241 -11.15 -15.63 -0.15
N SER A 242 -11.42 -16.12 1.07
CA SER A 242 -12.72 -16.70 1.44
C SER A 242 -13.85 -15.69 1.24
N ARG A 243 -13.63 -14.44 1.64
CA ARG A 243 -14.58 -13.35 1.38
C ARG A 243 -14.74 -13.03 -0.11
N LEU A 244 -13.65 -12.91 -0.87
CA LEU A 244 -13.78 -12.63 -2.30
C LEU A 244 -14.55 -13.73 -3.03
N VAL A 245 -14.19 -15.00 -2.80
CA VAL A 245 -14.82 -16.16 -3.44
C VAL A 245 -16.31 -16.27 -3.08
N THR A 246 -16.68 -16.00 -1.84
CA THR A 246 -18.10 -15.98 -1.43
C THR A 246 -18.86 -14.76 -1.93
N SER A 247 -18.17 -13.65 -2.19
CA SER A 247 -18.81 -12.40 -2.58
C SER A 247 -19.28 -12.38 -4.03
N SER A 248 -18.70 -13.20 -4.93
CA SER A 248 -19.10 -13.27 -6.33
C SER A 248 -18.67 -14.58 -7.00
N PRO A 249 -19.53 -15.20 -7.84
CA PRO A 249 -19.17 -16.42 -8.58
C PRO A 249 -17.97 -16.24 -9.52
N HIS A 250 -17.71 -15.01 -9.98
CA HIS A 250 -16.57 -14.70 -10.82
C HIS A 250 -15.22 -14.96 -10.11
N PHE A 251 -15.13 -14.66 -8.82
CA PHE A 251 -13.93 -14.95 -8.03
C PHE A 251 -13.79 -16.44 -7.73
N ALA A 252 -14.90 -17.17 -7.56
CA ALA A 252 -14.87 -18.63 -7.41
C ALA A 252 -14.30 -19.31 -8.66
N VAL A 253 -14.68 -18.86 -9.86
CA VAL A 253 -14.11 -19.34 -11.12
C VAL A 253 -12.60 -19.04 -11.20
N GLN A 254 -12.19 -17.80 -10.93
CA GLN A 254 -10.76 -17.45 -10.89
C GLN A 254 -9.96 -18.29 -9.88
N PHE A 255 -10.54 -18.61 -8.72
CA PHE A 255 -9.92 -19.45 -7.72
C PHE A 255 -9.69 -20.88 -8.23
N VAL A 256 -10.68 -21.47 -8.89
CA VAL A 256 -10.57 -22.80 -9.50
C VAL A 256 -9.55 -22.81 -10.64
N ASP A 257 -9.62 -21.83 -11.54
CA ASP A 257 -8.72 -21.70 -12.69
C ASP A 257 -7.26 -21.51 -12.26
N ALA A 258 -7.03 -20.79 -11.16
CA ALA A 258 -5.71 -20.61 -10.56
C ALA A 258 -5.27 -21.77 -9.64
N HIS A 259 -5.93 -22.93 -9.71
CA HIS A 259 -5.62 -24.14 -8.93
C HIS A 259 -5.71 -23.97 -7.41
N GLY A 260 -6.61 -23.10 -6.92
CA GLY A 260 -6.77 -22.81 -5.49
C GLY A 260 -7.02 -24.04 -4.61
N LEU A 261 -7.77 -25.04 -5.12
CA LEU A 261 -8.00 -26.31 -4.41
C LEU A 261 -6.71 -27.10 -4.17
N ALA A 262 -5.77 -27.07 -5.13
CA ALA A 262 -4.48 -27.73 -4.95
C ALA A 262 -3.65 -27.01 -3.88
N LEU A 263 -3.74 -25.67 -3.83
CA LEU A 263 -3.07 -24.87 -2.80
C LEU A 263 -3.58 -25.20 -1.40
N VAL A 264 -4.90 -25.21 -1.18
CA VAL A 264 -5.52 -25.56 0.11
C VAL A 264 -5.04 -26.93 0.61
N LYS A 265 -4.93 -27.91 -0.28
CA LYS A 265 -4.40 -29.25 0.04
C LYS A 265 -2.90 -29.21 0.35
N SER A 266 -2.10 -28.54 -0.49
CA SER A 266 -0.63 -28.48 -0.33
C SER A 266 -0.20 -27.77 0.96
N GLN A 267 -0.96 -26.74 1.36
CA GLN A 267 -0.74 -25.96 2.57
C GLN A 267 -1.41 -26.56 3.81
N ARG A 268 -2.07 -27.72 3.67
CA ARG A 268 -2.71 -28.46 4.78
C ARG A 268 -3.68 -27.60 5.61
N LEU A 269 -4.36 -26.66 4.97
CA LEU A 269 -5.25 -25.70 5.66
C LEU A 269 -6.48 -26.36 6.28
N LEU A 270 -6.79 -27.61 5.91
CA LEU A 270 -7.89 -28.39 6.45
C LEU A 270 -7.47 -29.34 7.58
N GLU A 271 -6.19 -29.37 7.97
CA GLU A 271 -5.71 -30.21 9.07
C GLU A 271 -5.94 -29.51 10.42
N PRO A 272 -6.95 -29.92 11.21
CA PRO A 272 -7.32 -29.19 12.44
C PRO A 272 -6.29 -29.33 13.56
N ALA A 273 -5.37 -30.30 13.43
CA ALA A 273 -4.30 -30.56 14.39
C ALA A 273 -3.16 -29.52 14.29
N THR A 274 -2.99 -28.90 13.13
CA THR A 274 -1.88 -27.96 12.83
C THR A 274 -2.35 -26.56 12.50
N THR A 275 -3.63 -26.41 12.16
CA THR A 275 -4.21 -25.17 11.65
C THR A 275 -5.20 -24.58 12.65
N PRO A 276 -5.12 -23.26 12.96
CA PRO A 276 -6.08 -22.61 13.83
C PRO A 276 -7.54 -22.79 13.35
N PRO A 277 -8.52 -22.98 14.25
CA PRO A 277 -9.90 -23.30 13.87
C PRO A 277 -10.57 -22.30 12.92
N HIS A 278 -10.32 -21.00 13.09
CA HIS A 278 -10.86 -19.96 12.21
C HIS A 278 -10.29 -20.04 10.79
N LEU A 279 -9.02 -20.43 10.65
CA LEU A 279 -8.38 -20.60 9.35
C LEU A 279 -8.90 -21.86 8.64
N VAL A 280 -9.21 -22.92 9.39
CA VAL A 280 -9.90 -24.11 8.86
C VAL A 280 -11.30 -23.73 8.35
N GLN A 281 -12.04 -22.91 9.10
CA GLN A 281 -13.35 -22.41 8.67
C GLN A 281 -13.25 -21.60 7.37
N ASP A 282 -12.32 -20.65 7.29
CA ASP A 282 -12.11 -19.86 6.07
C ASP A 282 -11.66 -20.75 4.89
N ALA A 283 -10.87 -21.79 5.13
CA ALA A 283 -10.46 -22.75 4.12
C ALA A 283 -11.61 -23.66 3.63
N LEU A 284 -12.55 -24.02 4.51
CA LEU A 284 -13.76 -24.77 4.13
C LEU A 284 -14.69 -23.95 3.24
N VAL A 285 -14.74 -22.63 3.46
CA VAL A 285 -15.53 -21.70 2.62
C VAL A 285 -14.98 -21.62 1.19
N LEU A 286 -13.70 -21.95 0.98
CA LEU A 286 -13.06 -21.99 -0.34
C LEU A 286 -13.32 -23.29 -1.13
N LEU A 287 -14.02 -24.27 -0.55
CA LEU A 287 -14.36 -25.55 -1.17
C LEU A 287 -15.80 -25.57 -1.68
#